data_AF-A0A1V9Y6F8-F1
#
_entry.id   AF-A0A1V9Y6F8-F1
#
_cell.length_a   1.000
_cell.length_b   1.000
_cell.length_c   1.000
_cell.angle_alpha   90.00
_cell.angle_beta   90.00
_cell.angle_gamma   90.00
#
_symmetry.space_group_name_H-M   'P 1'
#
loop_
_entity.id
_entity.type
_entity.pdbx_description
1 polymer ?
#
loop_
_entity_poly.entity_id
_entity_poly.type
_entity_poly.pdbx_seq_one_letter_code
_entity_poly.pdbx_strand_id
1 'polypeptide(L)'
;MVTILNNISGVAMPGELFVLMGPSGAGKSSLLDVIAGRQKDYSGCVLVNGEKWTKQMNKLASYVMQDDVFYETLTVKEHLMFQAELRM
;
A
#
# COMPACT_ATOMS: atom_id res chain seq x y z
N MET A 1 3.74 3.11 -24.33
CA MET A 1 3.60 2.93 -22.86
C MET A 1 2.44 3.81 -22.41
N VAL A 2 1.52 3.27 -21.62
CA VAL A 2 0.38 4.04 -21.09
C VAL A 2 0.81 4.64 -19.76
N THR A 3 0.67 5.96 -19.62
CA THR A 3 0.93 6.65 -18.35
C THR A 3 -0.29 6.53 -17.45
N ILE A 4 -0.15 5.84 -16.32
CA ILE A 4 -1.24 5.68 -15.32
C ILE A 4 -1.26 6.84 -14.32
N LEU A 5 -0.09 7.25 -13.84
CA LEU A 5 0.09 8.35 -12.90
C LEU A 5 0.87 9.46 -13.60
N ASN A 6 0.37 10.69 -13.54
CA ASN A 6 1.00 11.83 -14.21
C ASN A 6 1.14 13.02 -13.25
N ASN A 7 2.38 13.40 -12.95
CA ASN A 7 2.74 14.57 -12.14
C ASN A 7 1.90 14.75 -10.87
N ILE A 8 1.93 13.75 -9.99
CA ILE A 8 1.16 13.73 -8.73
C ILE A 8 2.08 14.14 -7.57
N SER A 9 1.57 14.97 -6.67
CA SER A 9 2.23 15.36 -5.42
C SER A 9 1.24 15.33 -4.27
N GLY A 10 1.70 14.99 -3.07
CA GLY A 10 0.87 14.98 -1.87
C GLY A 10 1.69 14.76 -0.61
N VAL A 11 1.07 15.03 0.54
CA VAL A 11 1.64 14.81 1.87
C VAL A 11 0.53 14.33 2.79
N ALA A 12 0.84 13.40 3.69
CA ALA A 12 -0.05 12.94 4.75
C ALA A 12 0.63 13.18 6.10
N MET A 13 -0.07 13.81 7.04
CA MET A 13 0.48 14.13 8.36
C MET A 13 0.20 13.03 9.37
N PRO A 14 1.04 12.87 10.41
CA PRO A 14 0.77 11.93 11.49
C PRO A 14 -0.56 12.20 12.18
N GLY A 15 -1.35 11.15 12.42
CA GLY A 15 -2.64 11.23 13.12
C GLY A 15 -3.83 11.58 12.24
N GLU A 16 -3.64 11.75 10.93
CA GLU A 16 -4.71 12.04 9.99
C GLU A 16 -5.19 10.79 9.24
N LEU A 17 -6.47 10.79 8.89
CA LEU A 17 -7.03 9.86 7.91
C LEU A 17 -6.92 10.49 6.51
N PHE A 18 -5.99 10.00 5.70
CA PHE A 18 -5.88 10.39 4.30
C PHE A 18 -6.76 9.47 3.43
N VAL A 19 -7.61 10.06 2.59
CA VAL A 19 -8.54 9.31 1.74
C VAL A 19 -8.26 9.62 0.27
N LEU A 20 -8.00 8.57 -0.52
CA LEU A 20 -7.81 8.67 -1.97
C LEU A 20 -9.10 8.25 -2.70
N MET A 21 -9.78 9.21 -3.34
CA MET A 21 -11.06 8.98 -4.02
C MET A 21 -10.97 9.21 -5.52
N GLY A 22 -11.83 8.55 -6.30
CA GLY A 22 -11.89 8.69 -7.75
C GLY A 22 -12.54 7.48 -8.44
N PRO A 23 -12.92 7.61 -9.73
CA PRO A 23 -13.58 6.54 -10.48
C PRO A 23 -12.68 5.30 -10.66
N SER A 24 -13.28 4.17 -11.03
CA SER A 24 -12.51 2.97 -11.39
C SER A 24 -11.55 3.29 -12.55
N GLY A 25 -10.32 2.76 -12.48
CA GLY A 25 -9.28 3.06 -13.47
C GLY A 25 -8.53 4.39 -13.29
N ALA A 26 -8.90 5.23 -12.31
CA ALA A 26 -8.21 6.51 -12.06
C ALA A 26 -6.76 6.39 -11.51
N GLY A 27 -6.22 5.17 -11.37
CA GLY A 27 -4.87 4.95 -10.85
C GLY A 27 -4.74 4.92 -9.33
N LYS A 28 -5.84 4.82 -8.57
CA LYS A 28 -5.82 4.82 -7.10
C LYS A 28 -4.96 3.70 -6.51
N SER A 29 -5.26 2.45 -6.88
CA SER A 29 -4.50 1.28 -6.42
C SER A 29 -3.04 1.36 -6.89
N SER A 30 -2.80 1.87 -8.11
CA SER A 30 -1.44 2.10 -8.61
C SER A 30 -0.64 3.13 -7.79
N LEU A 31 -1.28 4.21 -7.34
CA LEU A 31 -0.66 5.19 -6.44
C LEU A 31 -0.34 4.56 -5.07
N LEU A 32 -1.27 3.78 -4.52
CA LEU A 32 -1.05 3.05 -3.26
C LEU A 32 0.09 2.02 -3.38
N ASP A 33 0.20 1.31 -4.51
CA ASP A 33 1.30 0.38 -4.76
C ASP A 33 2.67 1.07 -4.85
N VAL A 34 2.72 2.28 -5.41
CA VAL A 34 3.94 3.11 -5.43
C VAL A 34 4.30 3.55 -4.01
N ILE A 35 3.32 4.04 -3.23
CA ILE A 35 3.53 4.46 -1.84
C ILE A 35 4.00 3.29 -0.96
N ALA A 36 3.41 2.11 -1.15
CA ALA A 36 3.77 0.89 -0.42
C ALA A 36 5.08 0.23 -0.90
N GLY A 37 5.74 0.79 -1.91
CA GLY A 37 6.99 0.26 -2.48
C GLY A 37 6.85 -1.05 -3.25
N ARG A 38 5.61 -1.44 -3.63
CA ARG A 38 5.29 -2.63 -4.42
C ARG A 38 5.56 -2.40 -5.91
N GLN A 39 5.34 -1.18 -6.39
CA GLN A 39 5.72 -0.74 -7.73
C GLN A 39 7.01 0.09 -7.66
N LYS A 40 8.00 -0.27 -8.49
CA LYS A 40 9.31 0.41 -8.55
C LYS A 40 9.55 1.12 -9.88
N ASP A 41 8.76 0.81 -10.90
CA ASP A 41 8.86 1.46 -12.21
C ASP A 41 8.07 2.77 -12.21
N TYR A 42 8.67 3.81 -11.64
CA TYR A 42 8.14 5.17 -11.65
C TYR A 42 9.27 6.19 -11.55
N SER A 43 9.00 7.41 -12.01
CA SER A 43 9.87 8.57 -11.83
C SER A 43 9.40 9.43 -10.66
N GLY A 44 10.32 9.92 -9.83
CA GLY A 44 10.03 10.77 -8.67
C GLY A 44 10.55 10.17 -7.37
N CYS A 45 9.97 10.56 -6.24
CA CYS A 45 10.30 10.00 -4.94
C CYS A 45 9.08 9.91 -4.02
N VAL A 46 9.08 8.87 -3.18
CA VAL A 46 8.18 8.75 -2.03
C VAL A 46 9.05 8.75 -0.78
N LEU A 47 8.72 9.61 0.16
CA LEU A 47 9.44 9.79 1.42
C LEU A 47 8.52 9.54 2.60
N VAL A 48 9.04 8.92 3.64
CA VAL A 48 8.36 8.75 4.92
C VAL A 48 9.24 9.42 5.97
N ASN A 49 8.71 10.45 6.63
CA ASN A 49 9.45 11.31 7.56
C ASN A 49 10.76 11.88 6.98
N GLY A 50 10.76 12.23 5.69
CA GLY A 50 11.92 12.79 4.98
C GLY A 50 12.91 11.75 4.43
N GLU A 51 12.76 10.48 4.80
CA GLU A 51 13.63 9.40 4.36
C GLU A 51 13.00 8.57 3.24
N LYS A 52 13.84 8.03 2.35
CA LYS A 52 13.37 7.08 1.34
C LYS A 52 12.89 5.80 2.01
N TRP A 53 11.90 5.15 1.40
CA TRP A 53 11.39 3.87 1.88
C TRP A 53 12.52 2.81 1.98
N THR A 54 12.68 2.20 3.16
CA THR A 54 13.66 1.13 3.40
C THR A 54 12.99 -0.18 3.79
N LYS A 55 13.72 -1.30 3.66
CA LYS A 55 13.22 -2.63 4.09
C LYS A 55 12.85 -2.69 5.58
N GLN A 56 13.45 -1.85 6.42
CA GLN A 56 13.12 -1.81 7.85
C GLN A 56 11.72 -1.22 8.09
N MET A 57 11.30 -0.28 7.24
CA MET A 57 10.00 0.40 7.34
C MET A 57 8.83 -0.52 7.00
N ASN A 58 9.07 -1.59 6.23
CA ASN A 58 8.07 -2.66 6.02
C ASN A 58 7.59 -3.30 7.33
N LYS A 59 8.34 -3.17 8.44
CA LYS A 59 7.92 -3.68 9.75
C LYS A 59 6.96 -2.75 10.48
N LEU A 60 6.82 -1.51 10.04
CA LEU A 60 6.05 -0.44 10.67
C LEU A 60 4.80 -0.05 9.87
N ALA A 61 4.66 -0.59 8.66
CA ALA A 61 3.55 -0.32 7.75
C ALA A 61 2.95 -1.64 7.27
N SER A 62 1.63 -1.65 7.12
CA SER A 62 0.88 -2.77 6.56
C SER A 62 0.14 -2.30 5.31
N TYR A 63 0.03 -3.18 4.32
CA TYR A 63 -0.71 -2.93 3.09
C TYR A 63 -1.78 -4.01 2.94
N VAL A 64 -3.04 -3.60 2.95
CA VAL A 64 -4.16 -4.50 2.70
C VAL A 64 -4.45 -4.47 1.20
N MET A 65 -4.46 -5.65 0.56
CA MET A 65 -4.71 -5.76 -0.88
C MET A 65 -6.18 -5.47 -1.20
N GLN A 66 -6.44 -5.12 -2.46
CA GLN A 66 -7.79 -4.90 -2.95
C GLN A 66 -8.62 -6.20 -2.98
N ASP A 67 -7.98 -7.30 -3.36
CA ASP A 67 -8.58 -8.62 -3.36
C ASP A 67 -8.14 -9.38 -2.12
N ASP A 68 -9.10 -9.96 -1.42
CA ASP A 68 -8.83 -10.78 -0.24
C ASP A 68 -8.34 -12.17 -0.63
N VAL A 69 -7.31 -12.66 0.07
CA VAL A 69 -6.79 -14.03 -0.09
C VAL A 69 -7.19 -14.85 1.13
N PHE A 70 -8.37 -15.46 1.07
CA PHE A 70 -8.84 -16.37 2.12
C PHE A 70 -8.76 -17.83 1.68
N TYR A 71 -8.20 -18.67 2.55
CA TYR A 71 -8.28 -20.12 2.47
C TYR A 71 -9.63 -20.58 3.02
N GLU A 72 -10.42 -21.24 2.18
CA GLU A 72 -11.77 -21.73 2.52
C GLU A 72 -11.77 -22.78 3.63
N THR A 73 -10.63 -23.43 3.87
CA THR A 73 -10.48 -24.49 4.88
C THR A 73 -10.21 -23.96 6.29
N LEU A 74 -10.02 -22.65 6.46
CA LEU A 74 -9.71 -22.02 7.75
C LEU A 74 -10.89 -21.20 8.27
N THR A 75 -11.12 -21.27 9.57
CA THR A 75 -12.02 -20.34 10.28
C THR A 75 -11.42 -18.92 10.31
N VAL A 76 -12.26 -17.94 10.59
CA VAL A 76 -11.83 -16.53 10.75
C VAL A 76 -10.72 -16.41 11.80
N LYS A 77 -10.83 -17.12 12.93
CA LYS A 77 -9.83 -17.08 13.99
C LYS A 77 -8.50 -17.64 13.51
N GLU A 78 -8.52 -18.76 12.81
CA GLU A 78 -7.30 -19.39 12.27
C GLU A 78 -6.64 -18.48 11.23
N HIS A 79 -7.41 -17.83 10.37
CA HIS A 79 -6.90 -16.82 9.44
C HIS A 79 -6.20 -15.68 10.16
N LEU A 80 -6.83 -15.08 11.17
CA LEU A 80 -6.23 -13.99 11.93
C LEU A 80 -4.94 -14.40 12.63
N MET A 81 -4.91 -15.59 13.24
CA MET A 81 -3.69 -16.10 13.87
C MET A 81 -2.59 -16.37 12.84
N PHE A 82 -2.93 -16.98 11.70
CA PHE A 82 -1.98 -17.25 10.62
C PHE A 82 -1.36 -15.97 10.05
N GLN A 83 -2.19 -14.95 9.80
CA GLN A 83 -1.75 -13.63 9.35
C GLN A 83 -0.85 -12.95 10.40
N ALA A 84 -1.21 -13.04 11.69
CA ALA A 84 -0.42 -12.46 12.77
C ALA A 84 0.95 -13.14 12.96
N GLU A 85 1.00 -14.48 12.84
CA GLU A 85 2.23 -15.27 12.99
C GLU A 85 3.20 -15.08 11.83
N LEU A 86 2.68 -15.06 10.59
CA LEU A 86 3.51 -14.96 9.39
C LEU A 86 3.75 -13.51 8.92
N ARG A 87 3.00 -12.54 9.44
CA ARG A 87 3.03 -11.13 9.02
C ARG A 87 2.86 -10.98 7.51
N MET A 88 1.81 -11.61 6.98
CA MET A 88 1.41 -11.45 5.58
C MET A 88 0.61 -10.18 5.35
#